data_AF-C5APL1-F1
#
_entry.id   AF-C5APL1-F1
#
_cell.length_a   1.000
_cell.length_b   1.000
_cell.length_c   1.000
_cell.angle_alpha   90.00
_cell.angle_beta   90.00
_cell.angle_gamma   90.00
#
_symmetry.space_group_name_H-M   'P 1'
#
loop_
_entity.id
_entity.type
_entity.pdbx_description
1 polymer ?
#
loop_
_entity_poly.entity_id
_entity_poly.type
_entity_poly.pdbx_seq_one_letter_code
_entity_poly.pdbx_strand_id
1 'polypeptide(L)'
;MGGAMLRDFAIVATAFEVDVIEAGLRGADSTVMALSIATGVTKAVRVMVGTPLVAWLIGLDNPHSAMAYGGLMGTVSGVAGGLAATDPKLEPFGALTAAFHTGIGRLVGPLLLFRIVRALVG
;
A
#
# COMPACT_ATOMS: atom_id res chain seq x y z
N MET A 1 8.95 -11.17 -19.54
CA MET A 1 8.91 -9.70 -19.30
C MET A 1 8.39 -9.30 -17.91
N GLY A 2 7.57 -10.10 -17.20
CA GLY A 2 7.04 -9.73 -15.87
C GLY A 2 8.05 -9.63 -14.71
N GLY A 3 9.22 -10.25 -14.81
CA GLY A 3 10.21 -10.26 -13.72
C GLY A 3 10.91 -8.92 -13.44
N ALA A 4 11.03 -8.04 -14.43
CA ALA A 4 11.63 -6.71 -14.23
C ALA A 4 10.67 -5.75 -13.51
N MET A 5 9.38 -5.79 -13.86
CA MET A 5 8.35 -4.97 -13.21
C MET A 5 8.09 -5.41 -11.78
N LEU A 6 8.04 -6.72 -11.51
CA LEU A 6 7.95 -7.25 -10.14
C LEU A 6 9.12 -6.82 -9.25
N ARG A 7 10.34 -6.73 -9.82
CA ARG A 7 11.53 -6.29 -9.10
C ARG A 7 11.46 -4.80 -8.74
N ASP A 8 11.07 -3.95 -9.68
CA ASP A 8 10.94 -2.50 -9.42
C ASP A 8 9.78 -2.21 -8.46
N PHE A 9 8.72 -3.02 -8.54
CA PHE A 9 7.59 -2.97 -7.64
C PHE A 9 7.94 -3.37 -6.21
N ALA A 10 8.78 -4.40 -6.03
CA ALA A 10 9.33 -4.78 -4.73
C ALA A 10 10.21 -3.67 -4.13
N ILE A 11 11.00 -2.97 -4.93
CA ILE A 11 11.83 -1.83 -4.50
C ILE A 11 10.96 -0.65 -4.03
N VAL A 12 9.93 -0.27 -4.82
CA VAL A 12 8.99 0.79 -4.44
C VAL A 12 8.18 0.40 -3.20
N ALA A 13 7.79 -0.88 -3.04
CA ALA A 13 7.05 -1.38 -1.88
C ALA A 13 7.88 -1.37 -0.58
N THR A 14 9.19 -1.60 -0.65
CA THR A 14 10.08 -1.74 0.53
C THR A 14 10.79 -0.47 0.97
N ALA A 15 10.92 0.54 0.10
CA ALA A 15 11.77 1.72 0.36
C ALA A 15 11.38 2.59 1.58
N PHE A 16 10.21 2.38 2.20
CA PHE A 16 9.75 3.16 3.38
C PHE A 16 8.85 2.36 4.31
N GLU A 17 9.00 1.03 4.39
CA GLU A 17 8.47 0.39 5.60
C GLU A 17 9.22 0.98 6.79
N VAL A 18 8.48 1.28 7.87
CA VAL A 18 9.06 1.81 9.10
C VAL A 18 10.22 0.90 9.48
N ASP A 19 11.44 1.44 9.47
CA ASP A 19 12.57 0.73 10.01
C ASP A 19 12.36 0.69 11.52
N VAL A 20 11.78 -0.42 11.99
CA VAL A 20 11.40 -0.61 13.39
C VAL A 20 12.63 -0.55 14.30
N ILE A 21 13.79 -0.96 13.79
CA ILE A 21 15.05 -0.93 14.54
C ILE A 21 15.48 0.53 14.71
N GLU A 22 15.55 1.27 13.62
CA GLU A 22 15.92 2.70 13.65
C GLU A 22 14.89 3.55 14.42
N ALA A 23 13.60 3.25 14.30
CA ALA A 23 12.54 3.91 15.04
C ALA A 23 12.67 3.65 16.55
N GLY A 24 12.96 2.40 16.96
CA GLY A 24 13.25 2.05 18.34
C GLY A 24 14.50 2.76 18.86
N LEU A 25 15.56 2.85 18.05
CA LEU A 25 16.78 3.58 18.39
C LEU A 25 16.54 5.08 18.57
N ARG A 26 15.58 5.67 17.84
CA ARG A 26 15.16 7.07 18.00
C ARG A 26 14.10 7.29 19.09
N GLY A 27 13.82 6.27 19.91
CA GLY A 27 12.96 6.38 21.08
C GLY A 27 11.46 6.25 20.79
N ALA A 28 11.07 5.67 19.65
CA ALA A 28 9.67 5.36 19.40
C ALA A 28 9.16 4.29 20.39
N ASP A 29 8.00 4.54 20.98
CA ASP A 29 7.37 3.57 21.90
C ASP A 29 6.93 2.32 21.15
N SER A 30 7.22 1.15 21.71
CA SER A 30 6.92 -0.15 21.10
C SER A 30 5.42 -0.37 20.87
N THR A 31 4.57 0.20 21.72
CA THR A 31 3.11 0.14 21.55
C THR A 31 2.66 0.92 20.33
N VAL A 32 3.24 2.11 20.11
CA VAL A 32 2.91 2.95 18.96
C VAL A 32 3.37 2.30 17.66
N MET A 33 4.57 1.71 17.66
CA MET A 33 5.08 0.94 16.51
C MET A 33 4.18 -0.26 16.20
N ALA A 34 3.82 -1.05 17.21
CA ALA A 34 2.95 -2.21 17.05
C ALA A 34 1.56 -1.82 16.52
N LEU A 35 0.96 -0.75 17.06
CA LEU A 35 -0.34 -0.25 16.61
C LEU A 35 -0.31 0.24 15.16
N SER A 36 0.77 0.93 14.77
CA SER A 36 0.99 1.37 13.39
C SER A 36 1.03 0.18 12.42
N ILE A 37 1.83 -0.84 12.74
CA ILE A 37 1.95 -2.06 11.92
C ILE A 37 0.60 -2.78 11.87
N ALA A 38 -0.03 -2.99 13.03
CA ALA A 38 -1.32 -3.68 13.11
C ALA A 38 -2.40 -3.00 12.26
N THR A 39 -2.43 -1.66 12.24
CA THR A 39 -3.39 -0.90 11.43
C THR A 39 -3.16 -1.12 9.93
N GLY A 40 -1.90 -1.08 9.49
CA GLY A 40 -1.53 -1.32 8.09
C GLY A 40 -1.86 -2.73 7.62
N VAL A 41 -1.50 -3.74 8.43
CA VAL A 41 -1.77 -5.16 8.14
C VAL A 41 -3.27 -5.42 8.11
N THR A 42 -4.03 -4.90 9.09
CA THR A 42 -5.48 -5.09 9.16
C THR A 42 -6.18 -4.53 7.91
N LYS A 43 -5.78 -3.34 7.44
CA LYS A 43 -6.29 -2.78 6.19
C LYS A 43 -5.98 -3.70 5.00
N ALA A 44 -4.73 -4.14 4.85
CA ALA A 44 -4.32 -4.99 3.74
C ALA A 44 -5.05 -6.35 3.73
N VAL A 45 -5.18 -7.01 4.88
CA VAL A 45 -5.91 -8.28 5.01
C VAL A 45 -7.39 -8.09 4.68
N ARG A 46 -8.02 -7.01 5.15
CA ARG A 46 -9.42 -6.71 4.84
C ARG A 46 -9.64 -6.51 3.34
N VAL A 47 -8.73 -5.82 2.66
CA VAL A 47 -8.77 -5.66 1.20
C VAL A 47 -8.57 -7.01 0.52
N MET A 48 -7.56 -7.78 0.90
CA MET A 48 -7.25 -9.08 0.29
C MET A 48 -8.43 -10.06 0.36
N VAL A 49 -9.03 -10.19 1.54
CA VAL A 49 -10.16 -11.11 1.78
C VAL A 49 -11.46 -10.55 1.19
N GLY A 50 -11.66 -9.23 1.28
CA GLY A 50 -12.88 -8.58 0.80
C GLY A 50 -12.98 -8.53 -0.73
N THR A 51 -11.87 -8.29 -1.43
CA THR A 51 -11.85 -8.12 -2.90
C THR A 51 -12.55 -9.25 -3.65
N PRO A 52 -12.21 -10.54 -3.48
CA PRO A 52 -12.85 -11.61 -4.24
C PRO A 52 -14.34 -11.77 -3.89
N LEU A 53 -14.75 -11.38 -2.67
CA LEU A 53 -16.15 -11.48 -2.23
C LEU A 53 -17.04 -10.42 -2.87
N VAL A 54 -16.49 -9.23 -3.12
CA VAL A 54 -17.25 -8.11 -3.70
C VAL A 54 -16.91 -7.83 -5.17
N ALA A 55 -15.95 -8.55 -5.76
CA ALA A 55 -15.41 -8.31 -7.10
C ALA A 55 -16.49 -8.17 -8.19
N TRP A 56 -17.54 -9.01 -8.12
CA TRP A 56 -18.65 -8.94 -9.07
C TRP A 56 -19.51 -7.67 -8.88
N LEU A 57 -19.61 -7.12 -7.67
CA LEU A 57 -20.38 -5.91 -7.37
C LEU A 57 -19.65 -4.65 -7.87
N ILE A 58 -18.32 -4.67 -7.78
CA ILE A 58 -17.47 -3.54 -8.18
C ILE A 58 -17.06 -3.58 -9.66
N GLY A 59 -17.45 -4.62 -10.41
CA GLY A 59 -17.17 -4.71 -11.84
C GLY A 59 -15.67 -4.87 -12.15
N LEU A 60 -14.96 -5.69 -11.38
CA LEU A 60 -13.55 -6.03 -11.64
C LEU A 60 -13.44 -7.04 -12.79
N ASP A 61 -13.82 -6.63 -13.99
CA ASP A 61 -13.77 -7.44 -15.21
C ASP A 61 -12.84 -6.86 -16.30
N ASN A 62 -12.31 -5.65 -16.07
CA ASN A 62 -11.49 -4.94 -17.03
C ASN A 62 -10.26 -4.27 -16.38
N PRO A 63 -9.16 -4.06 -17.15
CA PRO A 63 -7.95 -3.43 -16.64
C PRO A 63 -8.15 -2.02 -16.10
N HIS A 64 -9.10 -1.25 -16.63
CA HIS A 64 -9.38 0.11 -16.18
C HIS A 64 -9.95 0.11 -14.76
N SER A 65 -10.89 -0.78 -14.49
CA SER A 65 -11.51 -0.93 -13.17
C SER A 65 -10.52 -1.48 -12.15
N ALA A 66 -9.64 -2.39 -12.58
CA ALA A 66 -8.53 -2.86 -11.74
C ALA A 66 -7.56 -1.72 -11.37
N MET A 67 -7.22 -0.84 -12.32
CA MET A 67 -6.39 0.35 -12.07
C MET A 67 -7.06 1.34 -11.11
N ALA A 68 -8.36 1.60 -11.28
CA ALA A 68 -9.11 2.47 -10.39
C ALA A 68 -9.18 1.88 -8.97
N TYR A 69 -9.44 0.57 -8.86
CA TYR A 69 -9.49 -0.15 -7.59
C TYR A 69 -8.14 -0.11 -6.85
N GLY A 70 -7.03 -0.35 -7.56
CA GLY A 70 -5.69 -0.28 -6.99
C GLY A 70 -5.37 1.10 -6.44
N GLY A 71 -5.65 2.16 -7.22
CA GLY A 71 -5.46 3.54 -6.79
C GLY A 71 -6.31 3.94 -5.59
N LEU A 72 -7.55 3.43 -5.48
CA LEU A 72 -8.45 3.72 -4.37
C LEU A 72 -8.09 2.98 -3.08
N MET A 73 -7.77 1.69 -3.17
CA MET A 73 -7.45 0.89 -1.98
C MET A 73 -6.06 1.23 -1.43
N GLY A 74 -5.09 1.51 -2.29
CA GLY A 74 -3.78 1.99 -1.87
C GLY A 74 -3.03 1.00 -0.96
N THR A 75 -3.25 -0.31 -1.13
CA THR A 75 -2.52 -1.38 -0.45
C THR A 75 -2.02 -2.39 -1.48
N VAL A 76 -0.73 -2.35 -1.77
CA VAL A 76 -0.11 -3.19 -2.79
C VAL A 76 -0.38 -4.68 -2.56
N SER A 77 -0.03 -5.19 -1.38
CA SER A 77 -0.20 -6.62 -1.03
C SER A 77 -1.66 -7.04 -1.00
N GLY A 78 -2.54 -6.20 -0.43
CA GLY A 78 -3.97 -6.47 -0.33
C GLY A 78 -4.67 -6.50 -1.70
N VAL A 79 -4.36 -5.54 -2.57
CA VAL A 79 -4.94 -5.45 -3.92
C VAL A 79 -4.39 -6.57 -4.80
N ALA A 80 -3.07 -6.82 -4.76
CA ALA A 80 -2.45 -7.88 -5.54
C ALA A 80 -3.01 -9.26 -5.15
N GLY A 81 -3.09 -9.55 -3.85
CA GLY A 81 -3.66 -10.81 -3.36
C GLY A 81 -5.15 -10.96 -3.69
N GLY A 82 -5.93 -9.88 -3.55
CA GLY A 82 -7.36 -9.88 -3.87
C GLY A 82 -7.66 -10.04 -5.36
N LEU A 83 -6.89 -9.38 -6.22
CA LEU A 83 -7.02 -9.50 -7.67
C LEU A 83 -6.48 -10.84 -8.17
N ALA A 84 -5.38 -11.36 -7.61
CA ALA A 84 -4.88 -12.69 -7.93
C ALA A 84 -5.92 -13.79 -7.64
N ALA A 85 -6.71 -13.63 -6.58
CA ALA A 85 -7.81 -14.53 -6.24
C ALA A 85 -9.06 -14.35 -7.12
N THR A 86 -9.19 -13.21 -7.81
CA THR A 86 -10.34 -12.87 -8.66
C THR A 86 -10.04 -13.18 -10.14
N ASP A 87 -9.07 -12.47 -10.73
CA ASP A 87 -8.54 -12.72 -12.06
C ASP A 87 -7.03 -12.36 -12.07
N PRO A 88 -6.13 -13.36 -12.20
CA PRO A 88 -4.68 -13.14 -12.26
C PRO A 88 -4.23 -12.19 -13.37
N LYS A 89 -5.02 -12.01 -14.44
CA LYS A 89 -4.68 -11.10 -15.53
C LYS A 89 -4.87 -9.63 -15.15
N LEU A 90 -5.73 -9.34 -14.18
CA LEU A 90 -6.02 -7.98 -13.71
C LEU A 90 -5.05 -7.53 -12.61
N GLU A 91 -4.39 -8.47 -11.94
CA GLU A 91 -3.47 -8.23 -10.81
C GLU A 91 -2.38 -7.19 -11.11
N PRO A 92 -1.63 -7.26 -12.24
CA PRO A 92 -0.55 -6.30 -12.50
C PRO A 92 -1.05 -4.86 -12.64
N PHE A 93 -2.26 -4.67 -13.19
CA PHE A 93 -2.85 -3.36 -13.42
C PHE A 93 -3.27 -2.67 -12.12
N GLY A 94 -3.91 -3.42 -11.22
CA GLY A 94 -4.28 -2.91 -9.90
C GLY A 94 -3.12 -2.79 -8.93
N ALA A 95 -2.16 -3.73 -9.00
CA ALA A 95 -0.95 -3.67 -8.19
C ALA A 95 -0.15 -2.40 -8.52
N LEU A 96 0.12 -2.14 -9.81
CA LEU A 96 0.89 -0.97 -10.26
C LEU A 96 0.33 0.36 -9.71
N THR A 97 -0.98 0.55 -9.86
CA THR A 97 -1.67 1.77 -9.39
C THR A 97 -1.71 1.89 -7.88
N ALA A 98 -1.86 0.78 -7.16
CA ALA A 98 -1.77 0.76 -5.70
C ALA A 98 -0.37 1.15 -5.20
N ALA A 99 0.70 0.73 -5.89
CA ALA A 99 2.06 1.13 -5.52
C ALA A 99 2.32 2.59 -5.83
N PHE A 100 1.84 3.13 -6.95
CA PHE A 100 1.94 4.56 -7.22
C PHE A 100 1.23 5.39 -6.15
N HIS A 101 0.01 5.01 -5.77
CA HIS A 101 -0.72 5.70 -4.69
C HIS A 101 0.05 5.65 -3.36
N THR A 102 0.57 4.47 -3.02
CA THR A 102 1.39 4.28 -1.82
C THR A 102 2.67 5.12 -1.87
N GLY A 103 3.33 5.17 -3.03
CA GLY A 103 4.53 5.97 -3.26
C GLY A 103 4.28 7.47 -3.11
N ILE A 104 3.17 7.99 -3.63
CA ILE A 104 2.77 9.39 -3.42
C ILE A 104 2.54 9.65 -1.94
N GLY A 105 1.79 8.79 -1.25
CA GLY A 105 1.56 8.93 0.19
C GLY A 105 2.85 8.94 1.01
N ARG A 106 3.83 8.12 0.61
CA ARG A 106 5.17 8.05 1.23
C ARG A 106 6.03 9.29 1.00
N LEU A 107 5.85 9.99 -0.11
CA LEU A 107 6.55 11.26 -0.36
C LEU A 107 5.85 12.43 0.34
N VAL A 108 4.52 12.48 0.24
CA VAL A 108 3.71 13.60 0.71
C VAL A 108 3.53 13.57 2.23
N GLY A 109 3.43 12.39 2.84
CA GLY A 109 3.22 12.23 4.30
C GLY A 109 4.34 12.82 5.15
N PRO A 110 5.61 12.36 5.01
CA PRO A 110 6.74 12.92 5.73
C PRO A 110 6.97 14.40 5.40
N LEU A 111 6.73 14.81 4.15
CA LEU A 111 6.86 16.21 3.74
C LEU A 111 5.84 17.11 4.46
N LEU A 112 4.58 16.69 4.53
CA LEU A 112 3.54 17.39 5.29
C LEU A 112 3.86 17.42 6.78
N LEU A 113 4.25 16.28 7.35
CA LEU A 113 4.62 16.19 8.76
C LEU A 113 5.79 17.12 9.07
N PHE A 114 6.84 17.13 8.24
CA PHE A 114 7.95 18.06 8.37
C PHE A 114 7.50 19.52 8.31
N ARG A 115 6.62 19.88 7.36
CA ARG A 115 6.08 21.24 7.24
C ARG A 115 5.24 21.65 8.46
N ILE A 116 4.45 20.73 9.00
CA ILE A 116 3.62 20.96 10.20
C ILE A 116 4.50 21.14 11.44
N VAL A 117 5.45 20.22 11.67
CA VAL A 117 6.38 20.30 12.80
C VAL A 117 7.19 21.59 12.74
N ARG A 118 7.71 21.95 11.56
CA ARG A 118 8.41 23.21 11.37
C ARG A 118 7.51 24.42 11.61
N ALA A 119 6.24 24.39 11.19
CA ALA A 119 5.30 25.48 11.48
C ALA A 119 4.99 25.63 12.98
N LEU A 120 5.02 24.52 13.75
CA LEU A 120 4.79 24.51 15.19
C LEU A 120 6.04 24.90 15.99
N VAL A 121 7.23 24.55 15.51
CA VAL A 121 8.51 24.72 16.24
C VAL A 121 9.32 25.93 15.77
N GLY A 122 9.09 26.43 14.54
CA GLY A 122 9.82 27.54 13.90
C GLY A 122 10.79 27.10 12.81
#